data_AF-A0A7W7YLI9-F1
#
_entry.id   AF-A0A7W7YLI9-F1
#
_cell.length_a   1.000
_cell.length_b   1.000
_cell.length_c   1.000
_cell.angle_alpha   90.00
_cell.angle_beta   90.00
_cell.angle_gamma   90.00
#
_symmetry.space_group_name_H-M   'P 1'
#
loop_
_entity.id
_entity.type
_entity.pdbx_description
1 polymer ?
#
loop_
_entity_poly.entity_id
_entity_poly.type
_entity_poly.pdbx_seq_one_letter_code
_entity_poly.pdbx_strand_id
1 'polypeptide(L)'
;MNSSQKNIAFYKPAAQPTRCRAGFSMSEMIVVIAILGVLAGVVVIMLQGAFGASQEALAKARVEMLNSALHTWSTANREIYFPPNDGSGEEELYILRELQFRDPNPLKAKTGSPYVPPEYNPVASSNKTDFRIRWNGRLYELLLPDQEGSGLLMDFAASDFTTPHQFPENYKSGSF
;
A
#
# COMPACT_ATOMS: atom_id res chain seq x y z
N MET A 1 -50.27 -81.30 33.78
CA MET A 1 -48.99 -81.33 33.06
C MET A 1 -48.56 -79.91 32.76
N ASN A 2 -47.50 -79.48 33.44
CA ASN A 2 -46.53 -78.39 33.20
C ASN A 2 -46.98 -77.05 32.62
N SER A 3 -47.12 -76.07 33.52
CA SER A 3 -46.91 -74.65 33.24
C SER A 3 -45.41 -74.35 33.20
N SER A 4 -44.88 -74.01 32.03
CA SER A 4 -43.49 -73.61 31.83
C SER A 4 -43.38 -72.08 31.95
N GLN A 5 -42.91 -71.62 33.10
CA GLN A 5 -42.57 -70.22 33.35
C GLN A 5 -41.29 -69.85 32.59
N LYS A 6 -41.40 -69.01 31.56
CA LYS A 6 -40.25 -68.37 30.89
C LYS A 6 -39.87 -67.11 31.68
N ASN A 7 -38.76 -67.17 32.41
CA ASN A 7 -38.11 -66.02 33.02
C ASN A 7 -37.59 -65.08 31.93
N ILE A 8 -38.14 -63.87 31.86
CA ILE A 8 -37.67 -62.80 30.98
C ILE A 8 -36.67 -61.96 31.78
N ALA A 9 -35.38 -62.15 31.51
CA ALA A 9 -34.33 -61.36 32.13
C ALA A 9 -34.39 -59.92 31.60
N PHE A 10 -34.77 -58.98 32.47
CA PHE A 10 -34.69 -57.55 32.21
C PHE A 10 -33.23 -57.14 32.07
N TYR A 11 -32.78 -56.84 30.85
CA TYR A 11 -31.47 -56.25 30.60
C TYR A 11 -31.45 -54.81 31.10
N LYS A 12 -30.70 -54.55 32.17
CA LYS A 12 -30.46 -53.19 32.69
C LYS A 12 -29.51 -52.47 31.73
N PRO A 13 -29.92 -51.39 31.05
CA PRO A 13 -29.05 -50.70 30.11
C PRO A 13 -27.86 -50.07 30.85
N ALA A 14 -26.65 -50.27 30.32
CA ALA A 14 -25.45 -49.63 30.83
C ALA A 14 -25.56 -48.11 30.62
N ALA A 15 -25.41 -47.34 31.71
CA ALA A 15 -25.46 -45.88 31.69
C ALA A 15 -24.29 -45.32 30.86
N GLN A 16 -24.60 -44.53 29.84
CA GLN A 16 -23.58 -43.80 29.08
C GLN A 16 -23.01 -42.66 29.94
N PRO A 17 -21.69 -42.42 29.92
CA PRO A 17 -21.09 -41.30 30.65
C PRO A 17 -21.51 -39.97 30.02
N THR A 18 -22.30 -39.19 30.75
CA THR A 18 -22.62 -37.80 30.39
C THR A 18 -21.36 -36.94 30.54
N ARG A 19 -20.86 -36.37 29.44
CA ARG A 19 -19.79 -35.37 29.50
C ARG A 19 -20.32 -34.11 30.17
N CYS A 20 -19.77 -33.75 31.33
CA CYS A 20 -20.06 -32.48 31.97
C CYS A 20 -19.59 -31.34 31.06
N ARG A 21 -20.52 -30.54 30.54
CA ARG A 21 -20.20 -29.21 30.00
C ARG A 21 -19.86 -28.31 31.19
N ALA A 22 -18.57 -28.06 31.41
CA ALA A 22 -18.14 -27.00 32.30
C ALA A 22 -18.41 -25.66 31.60
N GLY A 23 -19.26 -24.82 32.20
CA GLY A 23 -19.43 -23.42 31.78
C GLY A 23 -18.30 -22.56 32.36
N PHE A 24 -17.95 -21.48 31.68
CA PHE A 24 -16.94 -20.53 32.17
C PHE A 24 -17.45 -19.78 33.41
N SER A 25 -16.58 -19.61 34.42
CA SER A 25 -16.91 -18.81 35.60
C SER A 25 -16.94 -17.31 35.27
N MET A 26 -17.77 -16.54 35.96
CA MET A 26 -17.79 -15.07 35.86
C MET A 26 -16.41 -14.47 36.16
N SER A 27 -15.68 -15.03 37.13
CA SER A 27 -14.32 -14.58 37.46
C SER A 27 -13.33 -14.85 36.34
N GLU A 28 -13.50 -15.94 35.61
CA GLU A 28 -12.65 -16.33 34.48
C GLU A 28 -12.82 -15.35 33.31
N MET A 29 -14.07 -14.94 33.04
CA MET A 29 -14.34 -13.90 32.05
C MET A 29 -13.75 -12.54 32.45
N ILE A 30 -13.81 -12.16 33.74
CA ILE A 30 -13.22 -10.91 34.24
C ILE A 30 -11.69 -10.90 34.09
N VAL A 31 -11.02 -12.01 34.40
CA VAL A 31 -9.57 -12.13 34.24
C VAL A 31 -9.19 -12.04 32.76
N VAL A 32 -9.95 -12.67 31.86
CA VAL A 32 -9.70 -12.61 30.41
C VAL A 32 -9.82 -11.18 29.89
N ILE A 33 -10.90 -10.46 30.20
CA ILE A 33 -11.06 -9.07 29.74
C ILE A 33 -9.98 -8.15 30.33
N ALA A 34 -9.54 -8.39 31.55
CA ALA A 34 -8.45 -7.63 32.17
C ALA A 34 -7.12 -7.83 31.42
N ILE A 35 -6.79 -9.08 31.09
CA ILE A 35 -5.58 -9.40 30.31
C ILE A 35 -5.68 -8.82 28.89
N LEU A 36 -6.84 -8.94 28.23
CA LEU A 36 -7.05 -8.37 26.90
C LEU A 36 -6.92 -6.84 26.89
N GLY A 37 -7.41 -6.16 27.93
CA GLY A 37 -7.26 -4.70 28.08
C GLY A 37 -5.80 -4.27 28.19
N VAL A 38 -5.00 -4.99 28.99
CA VAL A 38 -3.55 -4.73 29.13
C VAL A 38 -2.83 -4.96 27.81
N LEU A 39 -3.10 -6.07 27.12
CA LEU A 39 -2.49 -6.38 25.83
C LEU A 39 -2.87 -5.36 24.76
N ALA A 40 -4.14 -4.97 24.67
CA ALA A 40 -4.60 -3.97 23.72
C ALA A 40 -3.89 -2.61 23.93
N GLY A 41 -3.71 -2.18 25.19
CA GLY A 41 -2.99 -0.95 25.51
C GLY A 41 -1.55 -0.93 24.99
N VAL A 42 -0.81 -2.03 25.18
CA VAL A 42 0.58 -2.14 24.68
C VAL A 42 0.63 -2.12 23.15
N VAL A 43 -0.29 -2.84 22.49
CA VAL A 43 -0.33 -2.94 21.03
C VAL A 43 -0.58 -1.59 20.36
N VAL A 44 -1.47 -0.75 20.91
CA VAL A 44 -1.79 0.57 20.34
C VAL A 44 -0.56 1.47 20.28
N ILE A 45 0.26 1.50 21.33
CA ILE A 45 1.47 2.33 21.38
C ILE A 45 2.49 1.87 20.32
N MET A 46 2.65 0.55 20.15
CA MET A 46 3.57 -0.01 19.17
C MET A 46 3.14 0.29 17.72
N LEU A 47 1.84 0.21 17.44
CA LEU A 47 1.31 0.44 16.09
C LEU A 47 1.57 1.87 15.60
N GLN A 48 1.44 2.88 16.45
CA GLN A 48 1.68 4.28 16.06
C GLN A 48 3.09 4.51 15.51
N GLY A 49 4.12 3.95 16.16
CA GLY A 49 5.50 4.03 15.67
C GLY A 49 5.73 3.22 14.39
N ALA A 50 5.13 2.04 14.29
CA ALA A 50 5.25 1.18 13.12
C ALA A 50 4.63 1.79 11.85
N PHE A 51 3.47 2.46 11.98
CA PHE A 51 2.80 3.10 10.85
C PHE A 51 3.64 4.22 10.22
N GLY A 52 4.24 5.11 11.02
CA GLY A 52 5.11 6.17 10.51
C GLY A 52 6.31 5.63 9.73
N ALA A 53 6.99 4.62 10.27
CA ALA A 53 8.11 3.97 9.58
C ALA A 53 7.68 3.27 8.28
N SER A 54 6.49 2.66 8.26
CA SER A 54 5.94 2.01 7.06
C SER A 54 5.61 3.01 5.94
N GLN A 55 5.10 4.20 6.31
CA GLN A 55 4.81 5.27 5.37
C GLN A 55 6.11 5.78 4.73
N GLU A 56 7.14 6.04 5.54
CA GLU A 56 8.44 6.47 5.01
C GLU A 56 9.04 5.40 4.07
N ALA A 57 8.94 4.11 4.43
CA ALA A 57 9.43 3.02 3.60
C ALA A 57 8.69 2.94 2.25
N LEU A 58 7.36 3.11 2.25
CA LEU A 58 6.57 3.12 1.02
C LEU A 58 6.88 4.35 0.15
N ALA A 59 7.06 5.51 0.77
CA ALA A 59 7.41 6.74 0.07
C ALA A 59 8.78 6.62 -0.61
N LYS A 60 9.78 6.04 0.09
CA LYS A 60 11.09 5.72 -0.50
C LYS A 60 10.95 4.74 -1.67
N ALA A 61 10.17 3.69 -1.52
CA ALA A 61 9.94 2.74 -2.61
C ALA A 61 9.32 3.42 -3.85
N ARG A 62 8.45 4.41 -3.65
CA ARG A 62 7.87 5.20 -4.76
C ARG A 62 8.92 6.08 -5.45
N VAL A 63 9.82 6.71 -4.68
CA VAL A 63 10.96 7.45 -5.23
C VAL A 63 11.88 6.54 -6.03
N GLU A 64 12.20 5.36 -5.51
CA GLU A 64 13.02 4.37 -6.22
C GLU A 64 12.36 3.89 -7.52
N MET A 65 11.04 3.68 -7.52
CA MET A 65 10.29 3.35 -8.74
C MET A 65 10.47 4.43 -9.81
N LEU A 66 10.33 5.71 -9.44
CA LEU A 66 10.47 6.83 -10.36
C LEU A 66 11.92 7.01 -10.84
N ASN A 67 12.90 6.88 -9.94
CA ASN A 67 14.32 6.99 -10.28
C ASN A 67 14.78 5.82 -11.16
N SER A 68 14.30 4.59 -10.90
CA SER A 68 14.56 3.45 -11.78
C SER A 68 13.98 3.65 -13.18
N ALA A 69 12.78 4.24 -13.28
CA ALA A 69 12.18 4.61 -14.56
C ALA A 69 13.01 5.67 -15.31
N LEU A 70 13.50 6.70 -14.60
CA LEU A 70 14.40 7.71 -15.17
C LEU A 70 15.70 7.12 -15.69
N HIS A 71 16.32 6.21 -14.93
CA HIS A 71 17.52 5.51 -15.38
C HIS A 71 17.25 4.67 -16.63
N THR A 72 16.13 3.97 -16.67
CA THR A 72 15.75 3.18 -17.86
C THR A 72 15.50 4.10 -19.06
N TRP A 73 14.81 5.22 -18.84
CA TRP A 73 14.55 6.22 -19.88
C TRP A 73 15.87 6.82 -20.42
N SER A 74 16.86 7.12 -19.56
CA SER A 74 18.14 7.70 -19.96
C SER A 74 19.09 6.73 -20.67
N THR A 75 18.78 5.42 -20.69
CA THR A 75 19.50 4.49 -21.58
C THR A 75 19.08 4.62 -23.05
N ALA A 76 17.84 5.04 -23.30
CA ALA A 76 17.27 5.19 -24.64
C ALA A 76 17.17 6.65 -25.11
N ASN A 77 17.43 7.60 -24.21
CA ASN A 77 17.27 9.03 -24.39
C ASN A 77 18.45 9.79 -23.75
N ARG A 78 18.58 11.08 -24.05
CA ARG A 78 19.49 11.96 -23.30
C ARG A 78 18.91 12.30 -21.94
N GLU A 79 19.68 12.19 -20.87
CA GLU A 79 19.28 12.52 -19.48
C GLU A 79 18.37 13.77 -19.36
N ILE A 80 17.26 13.64 -18.62
CA ILE A 80 16.36 14.76 -18.34
C ILE A 80 17.06 15.69 -17.37
N TYR A 81 17.14 16.97 -17.74
CA TYR A 81 17.57 18.03 -16.85
C TYR A 81 16.54 19.15 -16.88
N PHE A 82 15.98 19.45 -15.71
CA PHE A 82 15.04 20.55 -15.53
C PHE A 82 15.39 21.27 -14.23
N PRO A 83 15.62 22.60 -14.22
CA PRO A 83 16.00 23.29 -12.99
C PRO A 83 14.91 23.11 -11.92
N PRO A 84 15.27 22.80 -10.67
CA PRO A 84 14.29 22.59 -9.61
C PRO A 84 13.49 23.87 -9.36
N ASN A 85 12.19 23.71 -9.11
CA ASN A 85 11.30 24.79 -8.72
C ASN A 85 10.51 24.36 -7.48
N ASP A 86 10.81 24.96 -6.34
CA ASP A 86 10.14 24.61 -5.09
C ASP A 86 8.72 25.21 -4.96
N GLY A 87 8.34 26.10 -5.88
CA GLY A 87 7.09 26.86 -5.85
C GLY A 87 5.88 26.12 -6.43
N SER A 88 6.09 25.05 -7.19
CA SER A 88 5.03 24.27 -7.84
C SER A 88 5.39 22.80 -7.90
N GLY A 89 4.40 21.92 -8.07
CA GLY A 89 4.62 20.50 -8.38
C GLY A 89 4.41 20.16 -9.86
N GLU A 90 4.36 21.18 -10.73
CA GLU A 90 4.05 21.03 -12.14
C GLU A 90 5.21 20.38 -12.91
N GLU A 91 6.44 20.69 -12.53
CA GLU A 91 7.65 20.10 -13.10
C GLU A 91 7.67 18.59 -12.92
N GLU A 92 7.40 18.12 -11.69
CA GLU A 92 7.38 16.70 -11.36
C GLU A 92 6.31 15.96 -12.14
N LEU A 93 5.13 16.59 -12.32
CA LEU A 93 4.04 16.05 -13.13
C LEU A 93 4.43 16.00 -14.61
N TYR A 94 5.06 17.04 -15.13
CA TYR A 94 5.51 17.08 -16.52
C TYR A 94 6.52 15.97 -16.81
N ILE A 95 7.53 15.80 -15.94
CA ILE A 95 8.54 14.74 -16.05
C ILE A 95 7.87 13.37 -15.92
N LEU A 96 6.90 13.22 -15.00
CA LEU A 96 6.15 11.98 -14.89
C LEU A 96 5.39 11.65 -16.19
N ARG A 97 4.74 12.64 -16.81
CA ARG A 97 4.04 12.44 -18.09
C ARG A 97 4.99 12.01 -19.20
N GLU A 98 6.18 12.59 -19.22
CA GLU A 98 7.23 12.20 -20.16
C GLU A 98 7.66 10.73 -19.98
N LEU A 99 7.79 10.27 -18.72
CA LEU A 99 8.13 8.87 -18.41
C LEU A 99 6.99 7.88 -18.71
N GLN A 100 5.75 8.33 -18.64
CA GLN A 100 4.56 7.55 -18.95
C GLN A 100 4.23 7.51 -20.44
N PHE A 101 4.83 8.37 -21.26
CA PHE A 101 4.52 8.43 -22.67
C PHE A 101 5.07 7.21 -23.42
N ARG A 102 4.20 6.63 -24.26
CA ARG A 102 4.56 5.63 -25.25
C ARG A 102 3.94 6.02 -26.58
N ASP A 103 4.76 6.06 -27.63
CA ASP A 103 4.29 6.37 -28.98
C ASP A 103 3.26 5.30 -29.43
N PRO A 104 2.07 5.70 -29.92
CA PRO A 104 1.06 4.77 -30.44
C PRO A 104 1.57 3.93 -31.61
N ASN A 105 2.54 4.44 -32.39
CA ASN A 105 3.16 3.72 -33.47
C ASN A 105 4.23 2.77 -32.90
N PRO A 106 4.07 1.43 -33.03
CA PRO A 106 5.01 0.47 -32.47
C PRO A 106 6.42 0.56 -33.07
N LEU A 107 6.57 1.14 -34.27
CA LEU A 107 7.88 1.36 -34.91
C LEU A 107 8.65 2.55 -34.32
N LYS A 108 7.94 3.48 -33.67
CA LYS A 108 8.51 4.66 -33.00
C LYS A 108 8.57 4.50 -31.49
N ALA A 109 7.79 3.56 -30.94
CA ALA A 109 7.79 3.24 -29.52
C ALA A 109 9.19 2.81 -29.07
N LYS A 110 9.73 3.49 -28.06
CA LYS A 110 11.03 3.15 -27.49
C LYS A 110 10.90 1.87 -26.69
N THR A 111 11.89 0.99 -26.79
CA THR A 111 11.94 -0.23 -25.98
C THR A 111 11.90 0.13 -24.49
N GLY A 112 11.02 -0.53 -23.74
CA GLY A 112 10.81 -0.26 -22.32
C GLY A 112 9.82 0.85 -21.99
N SER A 113 9.30 1.59 -22.98
CA SER A 113 8.19 2.55 -22.74
C SER A 113 6.84 1.83 -22.58
N PRO A 114 5.90 2.33 -21.76
CA PRO A 114 6.09 3.40 -20.78
C PRO A 114 6.98 2.93 -19.61
N TYR A 115 7.78 3.85 -19.05
CA TYR A 115 8.76 3.52 -18.00
C TYR A 115 8.16 3.55 -16.60
N VAL A 116 7.06 4.29 -16.43
CA VAL A 116 6.24 4.34 -15.22
C VAL A 116 4.84 3.80 -15.57
N PRO A 117 4.13 3.12 -14.65
CA PRO A 117 2.75 2.72 -14.88
C PRO A 117 1.88 3.90 -15.33
N PRO A 118 1.14 3.80 -16.44
CA PRO A 118 0.32 4.90 -16.95
C PRO A 118 -0.89 5.21 -16.05
N GLU A 119 -1.24 4.29 -15.14
CA GLU A 119 -2.29 4.46 -14.13
C GLU A 119 -1.86 5.37 -12.98
N TYR A 120 -0.56 5.58 -12.77
CA TYR A 120 -0.04 6.38 -11.67
C TYR A 120 -0.23 7.88 -11.92
N ASN A 121 -1.21 8.47 -11.24
CA ASN A 121 -1.64 9.84 -11.43
C ASN A 121 -1.68 10.60 -10.09
N PRO A 122 -0.51 10.87 -9.49
CA PRO A 122 -0.43 11.65 -8.27
C PRO A 122 -0.89 13.09 -8.51
N VAL A 123 -1.28 13.75 -7.42
CA VAL A 123 -1.61 15.18 -7.39
C VAL A 123 -0.40 15.93 -6.85
N ALA A 124 -0.16 17.16 -7.32
CA ALA A 124 0.87 18.01 -6.70
C ALA A 124 0.37 18.53 -5.34
N SER A 125 1.25 18.52 -4.33
CA SER A 125 0.99 19.15 -3.02
C SER A 125 2.14 20.09 -2.66
N SER A 126 1.79 21.15 -1.94
CA SER A 126 2.73 22.08 -1.29
C SER A 126 2.53 22.10 0.24
N ASN A 127 1.67 21.22 0.75
CA ASN A 127 1.36 21.14 2.18
C ASN A 127 2.46 20.39 2.91
N LYS A 128 3.07 21.07 3.90
CA LYS A 128 4.22 20.57 4.68
C LYS A 128 3.92 19.32 5.50
N THR A 129 2.66 19.04 5.78
CA THR A 129 2.27 17.84 6.55
C THR A 129 2.29 16.55 5.74
N ASP A 130 2.36 16.66 4.40
CA ASP A 130 2.32 15.52 3.50
C ASP A 130 3.73 14.98 3.21
N PHE A 131 3.82 13.68 2.89
CA PHE A 131 4.98 13.15 2.19
C PHE A 131 4.92 13.58 0.73
N ARG A 132 5.99 14.17 0.23
CA ARG A 132 6.03 14.72 -1.13
C ARG A 132 7.26 14.23 -1.87
N ILE A 133 7.14 14.00 -3.17
CA ILE A 133 8.24 13.58 -4.02
C ILE A 133 8.56 14.75 -4.95
N ARG A 134 9.73 15.36 -4.74
CA ARG A 134 10.18 16.56 -5.45
C ARG A 134 11.23 16.21 -6.49
N TRP A 135 11.28 16.96 -7.58
CA TRP A 135 12.37 16.96 -8.55
C TRP A 135 13.52 17.87 -8.11
N ASN A 136 14.75 17.33 -8.02
CA ASN A 136 15.92 18.10 -7.57
C ASN A 136 16.80 18.66 -8.70
N GLY A 137 16.38 18.51 -9.96
CA GLY A 137 17.21 18.85 -11.12
C GLY A 137 17.50 17.68 -12.04
N ARG A 138 17.63 16.48 -11.47
CA ARG A 138 18.05 15.25 -12.17
C ARG A 138 17.34 13.99 -11.71
N LEU A 139 16.92 13.95 -10.44
CA LEU A 139 16.31 12.80 -9.80
C LEU A 139 15.14 13.25 -8.94
N TYR A 140 14.27 12.30 -8.62
CA TYR A 140 13.27 12.48 -7.58
C TYR A 140 13.89 12.29 -6.19
N GLU A 141 13.49 13.15 -5.27
CA GLU A 141 13.88 13.17 -3.87
C GLU A 141 12.62 13.12 -2.99
N LEU A 142 12.71 12.45 -1.85
CA LEU A 142 11.64 12.42 -0.86
C LEU A 142 11.73 13.65 0.05
N LEU A 143 10.65 14.42 0.11
CA LEU A 143 10.36 15.38 1.15
C LEU A 143 9.51 14.72 2.23
N LEU A 144 10.08 14.65 3.43
CA LEU A 144 9.39 14.26 4.64
C LEU A 144 8.46 15.39 5.11
N PRO A 145 7.48 15.07 5.98
CA PRO A 145 6.72 16.09 6.68
C PRO A 145 7.63 17.12 7.35
N ASP A 146 7.16 18.37 7.41
CA ASP A 146 7.84 19.56 7.92
C ASP A 146 9.00 20.10 7.07
N GLN A 147 9.33 19.47 5.93
CA GLN A 147 10.28 20.04 4.97
C GLN A 147 9.59 21.04 4.05
N GLU A 148 10.31 22.10 3.65
CA GLU A 148 9.84 23.08 2.65
C GLU A 148 9.88 22.50 1.24
N GLY A 149 9.01 23.02 0.36
CA GLY A 149 8.99 22.68 -1.07
C GLY A 149 7.72 21.95 -1.50
N SER A 150 7.46 22.01 -2.81
CA SER A 150 6.35 21.37 -3.49
C SER A 150 6.81 20.08 -4.17
N GLY A 151 5.86 19.20 -4.51
CA GLY A 151 6.14 17.98 -5.26
C GLY A 151 4.90 17.11 -5.43
N LEU A 152 5.09 15.89 -5.92
CA LEU A 152 4.03 14.90 -6.04
C LEU A 152 3.62 14.42 -4.65
N LEU A 153 2.33 14.49 -4.34
CA LEU A 153 1.77 13.93 -3.12
C LEU A 153 1.96 12.42 -3.11
N MET A 154 2.57 11.91 -2.04
CA MET A 154 2.61 10.47 -1.79
C MET A 154 1.31 10.05 -1.12
N ASP A 155 0.46 9.34 -1.87
CA ASP A 155 -0.74 8.74 -1.32
C ASP A 155 -0.48 7.29 -0.85
N PHE A 156 -0.88 7.01 0.38
CA PHE A 156 -0.79 5.68 1.00
C PHE A 156 -2.05 4.83 0.76
N ALA A 157 -3.15 5.44 0.32
CA ALA A 157 -4.41 4.76 0.02
C ALA A 157 -4.49 4.24 -1.42
N ALA A 158 -3.46 4.48 -2.24
CA ALA A 158 -3.41 4.13 -3.67
C ALA A 158 -4.53 4.77 -4.52
N SER A 159 -5.09 5.91 -4.08
CA SER A 159 -6.07 6.70 -4.85
C SER A 159 -5.43 7.47 -6.00
N ASP A 160 -4.10 7.56 -6.01
CA ASP A 160 -3.26 8.02 -7.11
C ASP A 160 -3.26 7.05 -8.31
N PHE A 161 -3.55 5.75 -8.12
CA PHE A 161 -3.70 4.80 -9.22
C PHE A 161 -5.12 4.84 -9.80
N THR A 162 -5.26 5.53 -10.93
CA THR A 162 -6.55 5.73 -11.61
C THR A 162 -6.50 5.19 -13.04
N THR A 163 -7.41 5.64 -13.91
CA THR A 163 -7.38 5.25 -15.32
C THR A 163 -6.09 5.74 -16.00
N PRO A 164 -5.52 4.97 -16.95
CA PRO A 164 -4.35 5.39 -17.71
C PRO A 164 -4.47 6.81 -18.25
N HIS A 165 -3.45 7.64 -18.02
CA HIS A 165 -3.43 8.99 -18.56
C HIS A 165 -3.50 8.96 -20.10
N GLN A 166 -4.47 9.69 -20.67
CA GLN A 166 -4.62 9.80 -22.11
C GLN A 166 -3.84 11.00 -22.62
N PHE A 167 -2.79 10.72 -23.40
CA PHE A 167 -2.02 11.76 -24.07
C PHE A 167 -2.81 12.33 -25.26
N PRO A 168 -2.74 13.65 -25.52
CA PRO A 168 -3.33 14.24 -26.71
C PRO A 168 -2.69 13.65 -27.98
N GLU A 169 -3.44 13.56 -29.09
CA GLU A 169 -2.98 12.93 -30.34
C GLU A 169 -1.68 13.55 -30.91
N ASN A 170 -1.46 14.83 -30.63
CA ASN A 170 -0.27 15.58 -31.05
C ASN A 170 0.78 15.70 -29.94
N TYR A 171 0.70 14.91 -28.87
CA TYR A 171 1.70 14.93 -27.81
C TYR A 171 3.06 14.57 -28.41
N LYS A 172 4.01 15.48 -28.24
CA LYS A 172 5.41 15.24 -28.56
C LYS A 172 6.12 15.16 -27.24
N SER A 173 6.70 13.99 -26.98
CA SER A 173 7.69 13.82 -25.93
C SER A 173 8.74 14.93 -26.08
N GLY A 174 8.98 15.64 -24.97
CA GLY A 174 9.90 16.76 -24.93
C GLY A 174 11.32 16.23 -25.10
N SER A 175 11.87 16.28 -26.33
CA SER A 175 13.30 16.02 -26.50
C SER A 175 14.08 17.21 -25.97
N PHE A 176 14.76 17.03 -24.84
CA PHE A 176 15.63 18.02 -24.21
C PHE A 176 17.08 17.93 -24.72
#